data_AF-A0A1M7T653-F1
#
_entry.id   AF-A0A1M7T653-F1
#
_cell.length_a   1.000
_cell.length_b   1.000
_cell.length_c   1.000
_cell.angle_alpha   90.00
_cell.angle_beta   90.00
_cell.angle_gamma   90.00
#
_symmetry.space_group_name_H-M   'P 1'
#
loop_
_entity.id
_entity.type
_entity.pdbx_description
1 polymer ?
#
loop_
_entity_poly.entity_id
_entity_poly.type
_entity_poly.pdbx_seq_one_letter_code
_entity_poly.pdbx_strand_id
1 'polypeptide(L)' 'MGRKPKTTGPRARDPGAFKSVLVRINADGWRALKMLAIENDATLNALAVEAFNDLLKKHGKRQLVENPLLD' A
#
# COMPACT_ATOMS: atom_id res chain seq x y z
N MET A 1 39.02 -18.19 2.85
CA MET A 1 37.54 -18.30 2.82
C MET A 1 36.96 -17.11 3.60
N GLY A 2 36.52 -16.06 2.91
CA GLY A 2 35.94 -14.86 3.54
C GLY A 2 34.45 -15.08 3.82
N ARG A 3 34.06 -15.04 5.09
CA ARG A 3 32.66 -15.19 5.54
C ARG A 3 31.84 -13.99 5.03
N LYS A 4 30.88 -14.21 4.13
CA LYS A 4 29.93 -13.16 3.71
C LYS A 4 29.11 -12.72 4.92
N PRO A 5 28.92 -11.40 5.15
CA PRO A 5 28.04 -10.94 6.21
C PRO A 5 26.60 -11.35 5.88
N LYS A 6 25.98 -12.14 6.77
CA LYS A 6 24.53 -12.35 6.76
C LYS A 6 23.89 -11.05 7.24
N THR A 7 23.39 -10.25 6.33
CA THR A 7 22.58 -9.08 6.66
C THR A 7 21.23 -9.21 5.97
N THR A 8 20.30 -9.86 6.64
CA THR A 8 18.87 -9.69 6.38
C THR A 8 18.18 -9.42 7.71
N GLY A 9 18.60 -8.34 8.37
CA GLY A 9 17.68 -7.60 9.23
C GLY A 9 16.62 -6.91 8.37
N PRO A 10 15.53 -6.38 8.97
CA PRO A 10 14.51 -5.65 8.22
C PRO A 10 15.21 -4.56 7.40
N ARG A 11 15.10 -4.62 6.07
CA ARG A 11 15.65 -3.56 5.22
C ARG A 11 14.97 -2.28 5.69
N ALA A 12 15.75 -1.35 6.24
CA ALA A 12 15.25 0.00 6.49
C ALA A 12 14.58 0.46 5.18
N ARG A 13 13.26 0.70 5.24
CA ARG A 13 12.44 1.03 4.07
C ARG A 13 13.03 2.29 3.45
N ASP A 14 13.61 2.17 2.25
CA ASP A 14 14.20 3.30 1.53
C ASP A 14 13.10 4.34 1.25
N PRO A 15 13.19 5.57 1.78
CA PRO A 15 12.19 6.61 1.55
C PRO A 15 11.96 6.90 0.05
N GLY A 16 12.95 6.63 -0.81
CA GLY A 16 12.86 6.78 -2.26
C GLY A 16 12.12 5.64 -2.98
N ALA A 17 11.82 4.53 -2.30
CA ALA A 17 11.21 3.34 -2.90
C ALA A 17 9.70 3.49 -3.16
N PHE A 18 9.05 4.47 -2.54
CA PHE A 18 7.60 4.67 -2.64
C PHE A 18 7.25 5.90 -3.47
N LYS A 19 6.15 5.82 -4.22
CA LYS A 19 5.59 6.91 -5.03
C LYS A 19 4.18 7.25 -4.55
N SER A 20 3.83 8.53 -4.56
CA SER A 20 2.48 9.00 -4.27
C SER A 20 1.64 9.09 -5.54
N VAL A 21 0.35 8.73 -5.45
CA VAL A 21 -0.62 8.90 -6.52
C VAL A 21 -1.64 9.97 -6.10
N LEU A 22 -1.92 10.92 -7.00
CA LEU A 22 -2.99 11.90 -6.82
C LEU A 22 -4.24 11.42 -7.57
N VAL A 23 -5.36 11.28 -6.86
CA VAL A 23 -6.66 10.91 -7.44
C VAL A 23 -7.68 11.99 -7.10
N ARG A 24 -8.44 12.45 -8.10
CA ARG A 24 -9.55 13.38 -7.90
C ARG A 24 -10.85 12.59 -7.77
N ILE A 25 -11.60 12.86 -6.71
CA ILE A 25 -12.90 12.24 -6.42
C ILE A 25 -13.91 13.32 -6.03
N ASN A 26 -15.20 13.03 -6.20
CA ASN A 26 -16.26 13.92 -5.77
C ASN A 26 -16.45 13.89 -4.24
N ALA A 27 -17.24 14.82 -3.71
CA ALA A 27 -17.44 14.96 -2.27
C ALA A 27 -18.09 13.71 -1.64
N ASP A 28 -19.04 13.08 -2.33
CA ASP A 28 -19.76 11.92 -1.81
C ASP A 28 -18.88 10.67 -1.78
N GLY A 29 -18.09 10.44 -2.82
CA GLY A 29 -17.08 9.38 -2.84
C GLY A 29 -16.03 9.57 -1.74
N TRP A 30 -15.59 10.81 -1.48
CA TRP A 30 -14.70 11.10 -0.37
C TRP A 30 -15.31 10.76 1.00
N ARG A 31 -16.58 11.13 1.21
CA ARG A 31 -17.30 10.80 2.46
C ARG A 31 -17.44 9.29 2.63
N ALA A 32 -17.85 8.58 1.58
CA ALA A 32 -18.02 7.13 1.62
C ALA A 32 -16.70 6.41 1.96
N LEU A 33 -15.59 6.80 1.32
CA LEU A 33 -14.27 6.20 1.60
C LEU A 33 -13.81 6.47 3.04
N LYS A 34 -14.07 7.66 3.60
CA LYS A 34 -13.75 7.95 5.00
C LYS A 34 -14.57 7.10 5.97
N MET A 35 -15.86 6.93 5.71
CA MET A 35 -16.71 6.07 6.54
C MET A 35 -16.23 4.62 6.50
N LEU A 36 -15.93 4.10 5.30
CA LEU A 36 -15.41 2.76 5.12
C LEU A 36 -14.08 2.53 5.86
N ALA A 37 -13.20 3.55 5.88
CA ALA A 37 -11.95 3.50 6.62
C ALA A 37 -12.19 3.39 8.14
N ILE A 38 -13.14 4.18 8.66
CA ILE A 38 -13.51 4.15 10.09
C ILE A 38 -14.14 2.80 10.47
N GLU A 39 -15.08 2.31 9.66
CA GLU A 39 -15.81 1.06 9.90
C GLU A 39 -14.87 -0.16 9.97
N ASN A 40 -13.78 -0.14 9.19
CA ASN A 40 -12.80 -1.23 9.14
C ASN A 40 -11.57 -1.00 10.03
N ASP A 41 -11.55 0.05 10.86
CA ASP A 41 -10.37 0.47 11.64
C ASP A 41 -9.08 0.52 10.78
N ALA A 42 -9.21 1.10 9.58
CA ALA A 42 -8.18 1.11 8.55
C ALA A 42 -7.83 2.53 8.10
N THR A 43 -6.66 2.68 7.49
CA THR A 43 -6.29 3.95 6.84
C THR A 43 -6.77 3.98 5.39
N LEU A 44 -7.02 5.18 4.85
CA LEU A 44 -7.31 5.34 3.42
C LEU A 44 -6.20 4.78 2.52
N ASN A 45 -4.94 4.82 2.98
CA ASN A 45 -3.82 4.23 2.25
C ASN A 45 -3.94 2.70 2.19
N ALA A 46 -4.37 2.05 3.28
CA ALA A 46 -4.60 0.62 3.32
C ALA A 46 -5.71 0.20 2.33
N LEU A 47 -6.83 0.92 2.34
CA LEU A 47 -7.93 0.69 1.38
C LEU A 47 -7.51 0.91 -0.07
N ALA A 48 -6.68 1.92 -0.34
CA ALA A 48 -6.14 2.15 -1.68
C ALA A 48 -5.21 1.02 -2.14
N VAL A 49 -4.35 0.51 -1.25
CA VAL A 49 -3.46 -0.63 -1.52
C VAL A 49 -4.27 -1.89 -1.83
N GLU A 50 -5.32 -2.16 -1.06
CA GLU A 50 -6.27 -3.24 -1.34
C GLU A 50 -6.90 -3.07 -2.73
N ALA A 51 -7.54 -1.92 -2.98
CA ALA A 51 -8.22 -1.65 -4.25
C ALA A 51 -7.29 -1.76 -5.47
N PHE A 52 -6.05 -1.28 -5.36
CA PHE A 52 -5.08 -1.38 -6.45
C PHE A 52 -4.60 -2.83 -6.68
N ASN A 53 -4.41 -3.60 -5.61
CA ASN A 53 -4.06 -5.01 -5.74
C ASN A 53 -5.21 -5.85 -6.31
N ASP A 54 -6.45 -5.56 -5.94
CA ASP A 54 -7.64 -6.18 -6.53
C ASP A 54 -7.78 -5.84 -8.01
N LEU A 55 -7.48 -4.60 -8.40
CA LEU A 55 -7.43 -4.21 -9.80
C LEU A 55 -6.37 -5.00 -10.57
N LEU A 56 -5.15 -5.12 -10.03
CA LEU A 56 -4.08 -5.94 -10.64
C LEU A 56 -4.51 -7.40 -10.79
N LYS A 57 -5.09 -7.98 -9.73
CA LYS A 57 -5.59 -9.35 -9.72
C LYS A 57 -6.70 -9.57 -10.75
N LYS A 58 -7.64 -8.63 -10.89
CA LYS A 58 -8.71 -8.65 -11.90
C LYS A 58 -8.16 -8.73 -13.33
N HIS A 59 -6.95 -8.22 -13.55
CA HIS A 59 -6.25 -8.25 -14.84
C HIS A 59 -5.18 -9.36 -14.92
N GLY A 60 -5.22 -10.36 -14.05
CA GLY A 60 -4.29 -11.50 -14.04
C GLY A 60 -2.84 -11.12 -13.70
N LYS A 61 -2.63 -9.97 -13.06
CA LYS A 61 -1.31 -9.51 -12.61
C LYS A 61 -1.07 -9.91 -11.17
N ARG A 62 0.21 -9.98 -10.79
CA ARG A 62 0.60 -10.16 -9.38
C ARG A 62 0.22 -8.93 -8.57
N GLN A 63 -0.18 -9.16 -7.32
CA GLN A 63 -0.43 -8.11 -6.33
C GLN A 63 0.94 -7.61 -5.83
N LEU A 64 1.27 -6.36 -6.15
CA LEU A 64 2.62 -5.79 -5.94
C LEU A 64 2.59 -4.41 -5.27
N VAL A 65 1.40 -3.90 -4.95
CA VAL A 65 1.30 -2.61 -4.26
C VAL A 65 1.47 -2.84 -2.77
N GLU A 66 2.38 -2.11 -2.15
CA GLU A 66 2.74 -2.26 -0.74
C GLU A 66 2.49 -0.96 0.03
N ASN A 67 2.09 -1.09 1.29
CA ASN A 67 1.97 0.04 2.21
C ASN A 67 3.23 0.12 3.10
N PRO A 68 4.04 1.19 3.05
CA PRO A 68 5.21 1.33 3.92
C PRO A 68 4.87 1.55 5.39
N LEU A 69 3.60 1.80 5.73
CA LEU A 69 3.15 2.11 7.09
C LEU A 69 2.46 0.93 7.79
N LEU A 70 2.26 -0.20 7.09
CA LEU A 70 1.72 -1.42 7.66
C LEU A 70 2.78 -2.53 7.53
N ASP A 71 2.94 -3.32 8.57
CA ASP A 71 3.88 -4.45 8.62
C ASP A 71 3.26 -5.75 8.10
#